data_AF-A0A076HU20-F1
#
_entry.id   AF-A0A076HU20-F1
#
_cell.length_a   1.000
_cell.length_b   1.000
_cell.length_c   1.000
_cell.angle_alpha   90.00
_cell.angle_beta   90.00
_cell.angle_gamma   90.00
#
_symmetry.space_group_name_H-M   'P 1'
#
loop_
_entity.id
_entity.type
_entity.pdbx_description
1 polymer ?
#
loop_
_entity_poly.entity_id
_entity_poly.type
_entity_poly.pdbx_seq_one_letter_code
_entity_poly.pdbx_strand_id
1 'polypeptide(L)'
;MEQQLVGRWEWQQSSTGSATVLTPATTGHEVVVEFDRRGRAMFYQDGSLQSAAAFSVRQQRPGRHIIQYRGYGGSQYYTVSGNVLYLQEMKGQTTRHSYVRLPAVHSTATASSSAL
;
A
#
# COMPACT_ATOMS: atom_id res chain seq x y z
N MET A 1 -0.73 -8.08 14.00
CA MET A 1 -1.02 -8.44 12.59
C MET A 1 -1.29 -7.22 11.72
N GLU A 2 -2.24 -6.35 12.09
CA GLU A 2 -2.37 -5.00 11.49
C GLU A 2 -1.07 -4.18 11.52
N GLN A 3 -0.29 -4.32 12.59
CA GLN A 3 1.02 -3.67 12.71
C GLN A 3 1.99 -4.01 11.56
N GLN A 4 1.86 -5.17 10.92
CA GLN A 4 2.68 -5.54 9.77
C GLN A 4 2.22 -4.85 8.49
N LEU A 5 0.97 -4.39 8.39
CA LEU A 5 0.50 -3.65 7.21
C LEU A 5 0.91 -2.17 7.28
N VAL A 6 0.97 -1.61 8.50
CA VAL A 6 1.33 -0.20 8.72
C VAL A 6 2.70 0.13 8.13
N GLY A 7 2.78 1.24 7.39
CA GLY A 7 3.99 1.73 6.73
C GLY A 7 3.74 2.13 5.27
N ARG A 8 4.83 2.53 4.61
CA ARG A 8 4.84 2.89 3.19
C ARG A 8 5.31 1.71 2.34
N TRP A 9 4.64 1.52 1.22
CA TRP A 9 4.85 0.41 0.31
C TRP A 9 4.91 0.92 -1.12
N GLU A 10 6.01 0.67 -1.79
CA GLU A 10 6.23 1.04 -3.18
C GLU A 10 5.83 -0.10 -4.11
N TRP A 11 5.01 0.22 -5.09
CA TRP A 11 4.51 -0.71 -6.07
C TRP A 11 5.63 -1.25 -6.97
N GLN A 12 5.71 -2.57 -7.11
CA GLN A 12 6.69 -3.23 -7.98
C GLN A 12 6.05 -3.75 -9.26
N GLN A 13 4.88 -4.36 -9.13
CA GLN A 13 4.16 -4.90 -10.29
C GLN A 13 2.69 -5.17 -9.99
N SER A 14 1.89 -5.16 -11.04
CA SER A 14 0.52 -5.67 -11.08
C SER A 14 0.43 -6.74 -12.16
N SER A 15 -0.06 -7.92 -11.82
CA SER A 15 -0.42 -8.95 -12.80
C SER A 15 -1.92 -9.11 -12.87
N THR A 16 -2.44 -9.14 -14.09
CA THR A 16 -3.83 -9.50 -14.38
C THR A 16 -3.85 -10.92 -14.94
N GLY A 17 -4.96 -11.65 -14.79
CA GLY A 17 -5.08 -13.04 -15.27
C GLY A 17 -4.85 -13.25 -16.78
N SER A 18 -4.66 -12.19 -17.57
CA SER A 18 -4.42 -12.19 -19.01
C SER A 18 -2.93 -12.06 -19.41
N ALA A 19 -2.00 -12.46 -18.55
CA ALA A 19 -0.54 -12.40 -18.75
C ALA A 19 0.09 -11.00 -18.88
N THR A 20 -0.70 -9.93 -18.88
CA THR A 20 -0.18 -8.56 -18.83
C THR A 20 0.35 -8.25 -17.43
N VAL A 21 1.64 -7.88 -17.37
CA VAL A 21 2.32 -7.41 -16.16
C VAL A 21 2.61 -5.93 -16.34
N LEU A 22 2.10 -5.11 -15.42
CA LEU A 22 2.42 -3.68 -15.33
C LEU A 22 3.49 -3.49 -14.26
N THR A 23 4.50 -2.68 -14.54
CA THR A 23 5.56 -2.29 -13.62
C THR A 23 5.81 -0.78 -13.72
N PRO A 24 6.55 -0.17 -12.77
CA PRO A 24 7.00 1.21 -12.94
C PRO A 24 7.73 1.43 -14.26
N ALA A 25 8.57 0.49 -14.69
CA ALA A 25 9.30 0.59 -15.96
C ALA A 25 8.39 0.57 -17.20
N THR A 26 7.29 -0.19 -17.19
CA THR A 26 6.38 -0.27 -18.34
C THR A 26 5.35 0.86 -18.35
N THR A 27 5.03 1.45 -17.18
CA THR A 27 4.00 2.49 -17.05
C THR A 27 4.58 3.90 -16.95
N GLY A 28 5.86 4.04 -16.59
CA GLY A 28 6.51 5.33 -16.34
C GLY A 28 6.09 5.99 -15.03
N HIS A 29 5.38 5.27 -14.15
CA HIS A 29 4.81 5.82 -12.92
C HIS A 29 5.32 5.11 -11.67
N GLU A 30 5.68 5.90 -10.66
CA GLU A 30 5.90 5.42 -9.31
C GLU A 30 4.58 5.44 -8.54
N VAL A 31 4.23 4.35 -7.87
CA VAL A 31 3.02 4.27 -7.04
C VAL A 31 3.39 3.85 -5.63
N VAL A 32 2.93 4.61 -4.64
CA VAL A 32 3.15 4.30 -3.22
C VAL A 32 1.82 4.25 -2.50
N VAL A 33 1.63 3.24 -1.66
CA VAL A 33 0.52 3.19 -0.70
C VAL A 33 1.07 3.26 0.72
N GLU A 34 0.47 4.11 1.54
CA GLU A 34 0.79 4.24 2.96
C GLU A 34 -0.41 3.84 3.81
N PHE A 35 -0.22 2.88 4.70
CA PHE A 35 -1.20 2.53 5.73
C PHE A 35 -0.72 3.10 7.07
N ASP A 36 -1.45 4.06 7.63
CA ASP A 36 -1.11 4.65 8.93
C ASP A 36 -1.78 3.91 10.10
N ARG A 37 -1.29 4.17 11.32
CA ARG A 37 -1.83 3.57 12.56
C ARG A 37 -3.25 4.04 12.92
N ARG A 38 -3.75 5.10 12.26
CA ARG A 38 -5.08 5.67 12.48
C ARG A 38 -6.13 5.03 11.58
N GLY A 39 -5.76 4.01 10.79
CA GLY A 39 -6.65 3.35 9.86
C GLY A 39 -6.90 4.18 8.60
N ARG A 40 -5.91 4.98 8.14
CA ARG A 40 -5.97 5.69 6.85
C ARG A 40 -4.98 5.10 5.86
N ALA A 41 -5.48 4.83 4.67
CA ALA A 41 -4.69 4.46 3.50
C ALA A 41 -4.53 5.72 2.63
N MET A 42 -3.31 6.07 2.27
CA MET A 42 -2.98 7.20 1.40
C MET A 42 -2.30 6.65 0.15
N PHE A 43 -2.76 7.09 -1.02
CA PHE A 43 -2.31 6.60 -2.33
C PHE A 43 -1.60 7.73 -3.06
N TYR A 44 -0.32 7.52 -3.35
CA TYR A 44 0.53 8.46 -4.04
C TYR A 44 0.87 7.93 -5.43
N GLN A 45 0.96 8.84 -6.39
CA GLN A 45 1.53 8.58 -7.71
C GLN A 45 2.53 9.70 -8.02
N ASP A 46 3.73 9.31 -8.43
CA ASP A 46 4.83 10.23 -8.77
C ASP A 46 5.07 11.27 -7.65
N GLY A 47 5.08 10.79 -6.41
CA GLY A 47 5.25 11.59 -5.19
C GLY A 47 4.04 12.42 -4.76
N SER A 48 3.00 12.56 -5.59
CA SER A 48 1.82 13.36 -5.30
C SER A 48 0.69 12.53 -4.70
N LEU A 49 0.07 13.01 -3.63
CA LEU A 49 -1.09 12.36 -3.02
C LEU A 49 -2.30 12.44 -3.97
N GLN A 50 -2.74 11.30 -4.49
CA GLN A 50 -3.88 11.20 -5.40
C GLN A 50 -5.19 11.03 -4.64
N SER A 51 -5.18 10.19 -3.60
CA SER A 51 -6.38 9.90 -2.82
C SER A 51 -6.06 9.36 -1.44
N ALA A 52 -7.06 9.37 -0.56
CA ALA A 52 -7.00 8.73 0.74
C ALA A 52 -8.32 8.06 1.08
N ALA A 53 -8.27 7.02 1.90
CA ALA A 53 -9.41 6.25 2.35
C ALA A 53 -9.23 5.83 3.81
N ALA A 54 -10.31 5.81 4.60
CA ALA A 54 -10.30 5.05 5.84
C ALA A 54 -10.33 3.55 5.48
N PHE A 55 -9.57 2.72 6.21
CA PHE A 55 -9.59 1.27 6.04
C PHE A 55 -9.74 0.56 7.37
N SER A 56 -10.19 -0.69 7.29
CA SER A 56 -10.18 -1.64 8.41
C SER A 56 -9.68 -2.99 7.93
N VAL A 57 -8.99 -3.71 8.80
CA VAL A 57 -8.57 -5.08 8.55
C VAL A 57 -9.47 -6.07 9.27
N ARG A 58 -9.77 -7.19 8.61
CA ARG A 58 -10.36 -8.36 9.26
C ARG A 58 -9.68 -9.65 8.81
N GLN A 59 -9.62 -10.63 9.71
CA GLN A 59 -9.21 -11.98 9.37
C GLN A 59 -10.39 -12.73 8.76
N GLN A 60 -10.20 -13.33 7.57
CA GLN A 60 -11.24 -14.17 6.96
C GLN A 60 -11.12 -15.62 7.40
N ARG A 61 -9.88 -16.15 7.38
CA ARG A 61 -9.48 -17.50 7.81
C ARG A 61 -8.02 -17.41 8.32
N PRO A 62 -7.51 -18.42 9.04
CA PRO A 62 -6.10 -18.44 9.44
C PRO A 62 -5.18 -18.17 8.24
N GLY A 63 -4.28 -17.20 8.38
CA GLY A 63 -3.34 -16.79 7.32
C GLY A 63 -3.92 -15.93 6.18
N ARG A 64 -5.23 -15.67 6.12
CA ARG A 64 -5.86 -14.85 5.07
C ARG A 64 -6.60 -13.65 5.65
N HIS A 65 -6.15 -12.46 5.29
CA HIS A 65 -6.69 -11.19 5.79
C HIS A 65 -7.27 -10.35 4.67
N ILE A 66 -8.19 -9.47 5.03
CA ILE A 66 -8.90 -8.58 4.11
C ILE A 66 -8.71 -7.14 4.57
N ILE A 67 -8.37 -6.26 3.65
CA ILE A 67 -8.48 -4.81 3.78
C ILE A 67 -9.84 -4.40 3.20
N GLN A 68 -10.61 -3.62 3.96
CA GLN A 68 -11.84 -3.00 3.49
C GLN A 68 -11.66 -1.48 3.51
N TYR A 69 -11.77 -0.84 2.35
CA TYR A 69 -11.71 0.62 2.23
C TYR A 69 -13.12 1.21 2.33
N ARG A 70 -13.27 2.28 3.12
CA ARG A 70 -14.54 3.00 3.23
C ARG A 70 -14.63 4.06 2.14
N GLY A 71 -15.79 4.15 1.48
CA GLY A 71 -16.02 5.10 0.39
C GLY A 71 -15.46 4.68 -0.97
N TYR A 72 -14.75 3.55 -1.03
CA TYR A 72 -14.26 2.93 -2.26
C TYR A 72 -14.89 1.55 -2.43
N GLY A 73 -15.25 1.17 -3.65
CA GLY A 73 -15.98 -0.07 -3.94
C GLY A 73 -15.19 -1.38 -3.76
N GLY A 74 -13.92 -1.29 -3.34
CA GLY A 74 -12.97 -2.40 -3.31
C GLY A 74 -12.75 -2.99 -1.92
N SER A 75 -12.59 -4.31 -1.88
CA SER A 75 -11.94 -5.01 -0.76
C SER A 75 -10.82 -5.84 -1.35
N GLN A 76 -9.71 -5.95 -0.63
CA GLN A 76 -8.53 -6.66 -1.10
C GLN A 76 -8.13 -7.73 -0.09
N TYR A 77 -7.77 -8.91 -0.58
CA TYR A 77 -6.96 -9.82 0.21
C TYR A 77 -5.56 -9.24 0.37
N TYR A 78 -4.97 -9.38 1.55
CA TYR A 78 -3.58 -9.01 1.76
C TYR A 78 -2.78 -10.09 2.48
N THR A 79 -1.50 -10.15 2.13
CA THR A 79 -0.47 -10.94 2.81
C THR A 79 0.79 -10.11 2.91
N VAL A 80 1.40 -10.06 4.10
CA VAL A 80 2.73 -9.49 4.31
C VAL A 80 3.72 -10.63 4.53
N SER A 81 4.81 -10.65 3.77
CA SER A 81 5.90 -11.61 3.92
C SER A 81 7.23 -10.85 3.93
N GLY A 82 7.85 -10.72 5.10
CA GLY A 82 9.02 -9.87 5.30
C GLY A 82 8.76 -8.42 4.87
N ASN A 83 9.50 -7.97 3.86
CA ASN A 83 9.40 -6.63 3.30
C ASN A 83 8.49 -6.53 2.06
N VAL A 84 7.71 -7.58 1.76
CA VAL A 84 6.82 -7.60 0.59
C VAL A 84 5.36 -7.63 1.04
N LEU A 85 4.55 -6.74 0.47
CA LEU A 85 3.10 -6.73 0.60
C LEU A 85 2.49 -7.23 -0.72
N TYR A 86 1.60 -8.20 -0.61
CA TYR A 86 0.77 -8.66 -1.71
C TYR A 86 -0.66 -8.22 -1.49
N LEU A 87 -1.26 -7.54 -2.47
CA LEU A 87 -2.68 -7.20 -2.50
C LEU A 87 -3.35 -7.91 -3.66
N GLN A 88 -4.55 -8.45 -3.44
CA GLN A 88 -5.35 -9.06 -4.48
C GLN A 88 -6.79 -8.56 -4.41
N GLU A 89 -7.30 -8.04 -5.51
CA GLU A 89 -8.70 -7.60 -5.60
C GLU A 89 -9.67 -8.75 -5.32
N MET A 90 -10.70 -8.48 -4.51
CA MET A 90 -11.76 -9.46 -4.22
C MET A 90 -12.89 -9.44 -5.26
N LYS A 91 -13.04 -8.35 -6.01
CA LYS A 91 -14.12 -8.16 -6.99
C LYS A 91 -13.53 -7.71 -8.33
N GLY A 92 -14.15 -8.13 -9.43
CA GLY A 92 -13.68 -7.82 -10.78
C GLY A 92 -12.60 -8.78 -11.27
N GLN A 93 -11.78 -8.32 -12.22
CA GLN A 93 -10.65 -9.11 -12.72
C GLN A 93 -9.65 -9.32 -11.58
N THR A 94 -9.23 -10.58 -11.37
CA THR A 94 -8.28 -10.92 -10.31
C THR A 94 -6.92 -10.28 -10.64
N THR A 95 -6.71 -9.09 -10.10
CA THR A 95 -5.46 -8.36 -10.21
C THR A 95 -4.69 -8.56 -8.93
N ARG A 96 -3.41 -8.93 -9.07
CA ARG A 96 -2.48 -9.09 -7.95
C ARG A 96 -1.41 -8.03 -8.05
N HIS A 97 -1.22 -7.30 -6.96
CA HIS A 97 -0.21 -6.28 -6.80
C HIS A 97 0.85 -6.78 -5.83
N SER A 98 2.12 -6.53 -6.11
CA SER A 98 3.19 -6.68 -5.14
C SER A 98 3.86 -5.34 -4.90
N TYR A 99 4.17 -5.08 -3.63
CA TYR A 99 4.83 -3.88 -3.17
C TYR A 99 6.03 -4.25 -2.28
N VAL A 100 7.05 -3.41 -2.27
CA VAL A 100 8.17 -3.51 -1.34
C VAL A 100 8.05 -2.42 -0.29
N ARG A 101 8.37 -2.76 0.96
CA ARG A 101 8.35 -1.81 2.06
C ARG A 101 9.41 -0.75 1.86
N LEU A 102 8.99 0.51 1.86
CA LEU A 102 9.91 1.63 1.95
C LEU A 102 10.40 1.78 3.39
N PRO A 103 11.67 2.16 3.59
CA PRO A 103 12.16 2.51 4.91
C PRO A 103 11.25 3.58 5.52
N ALA A 104 10.91 3.43 6.79
CA ALA A 104 10.21 4.48 7.50
C ALA A 104 11.07 5.75 7.38
N VAL A 105 10.50 6.81 6.83
CA VAL A 105 11.20 8.09 6.79
C VAL A 105 11.28 8.53 8.25
N HIS A 106 12.39 8.22 8.91
CA HIS A 106 12.72 8.85 10.16
C HIS A 106 12.88 10.33 9.80
N SER A 107 11.86 11.13 10.09
CA SER A 107 12.00 12.59 10.13
C SER A 107 12.88 12.92 11.33
N THR A 108 14.16 12.62 11.21
CA THR A 108 15.20 13.10 12.11
C THR A 108 15.77 14.37 11.51
N ALA A 109 15.79 15.41 12.35
CA ALA A 109 16.63 16.61 12.29
C ALA A 109 16.12 17.83 11.49
N THR A 110 16.18 19.07 11.96
CA THR A 110 16.35 19.66 13.31
C THR A 110 15.94 21.13 13.14
N ALA A 111 15.13 21.68 14.03
CA ALA A 111 14.95 23.13 14.08
C ALA A 111 16.31 23.76 14.45
N SER A 112 16.99 24.39 13.49
CA SER A 112 18.11 25.27 13.79
C SER A 112 17.54 26.58 14.32
N SER A 113 17.36 26.63 15.65
CA SER A 113 17.36 27.90 16.35
C SER A 113 18.82 28.35 16.44
N SER A 114 19.16 29.38 15.68
CA SER A 114 20.32 30.22 16.00
C SER A 114 19.82 31.66 16.03
N ALA A 115 19.48 32.09 17.23
CA ALA A 115 19.55 33.49 17.61
C ALA A 115 21.00 33.95 17.50
N LEU A 116 21.22 35.13 16.94
CA LEU A 116 22.00 36.24 17.48
C LEU A 116 21.66 37.50 16.69
#